data_AF-A0A956JNY7-F1
#
_entry.id   AF-A0A956JNY7-F1
#
_cell.length_a   1.000
_cell.length_b   1.000
_cell.length_c   1.000
_cell.angle_alpha   90.00
_cell.angle_beta   90.00
_cell.angle_gamma   90.00
#
_symmetry.space_group_name_H-M   'P 1'
#
loop_
_entity.id
_entity.type
_entity.pdbx_description
1 polymer ?
#
loop_
_entity_poly.entity_id
_entity_poly.type
_entity_poly.pdbx_seq_one_letter_code
_entity_poly.pdbx_strand_id
1 'polypeptide(L)'
;DNVESARRAQRDYAAALALLSARASGWRAPVLTCSALEGCGLDEIWQRVVAHGEAARQSGELSTRRAQQQVRWMWSMLEEALLARLHAALQQDVGEVERKVRAGELTASAAARQLLESFDRETSR
;
A
#
# COMPACT_ATOMS: atom_id res chain seq x y z
N ASP A 1 4.06 17.20 -30.79
CA ASP A 1 2.73 16.66 -31.10
C ASP A 1 2.25 15.76 -29.96
N ASN A 2 1.72 16.38 -28.91
CA ASN A 2 1.39 15.70 -27.64
C ASN A 2 -0.05 15.20 -27.63
N VAL A 3 -0.94 15.85 -28.38
CA VAL A 3 -2.37 15.49 -28.45
C VAL A 3 -2.56 14.16 -29.16
N GLU A 4 -1.88 13.94 -30.29
CA GLU A 4 -1.97 12.67 -31.02
C GLU A 4 -1.38 11.50 -30.22
N SER A 5 -0.23 11.74 -29.59
CA SER A 5 0.42 10.77 -28.69
C SER A 5 -0.49 10.40 -27.51
N ALA A 6 -1.13 11.38 -26.87
CA ALA A 6 -2.06 11.16 -25.77
C ALA A 6 -3.30 10.35 -26.20
N ARG A 7 -3.87 10.66 -27.38
CA ARG A 7 -5.01 9.91 -27.93
C ARG A 7 -4.65 8.47 -28.27
N ARG A 8 -3.42 8.20 -28.73
CA ARG A 8 -2.94 6.84 -28.98
C ARG A 8 -2.85 6.06 -27.66
N ALA A 9 -2.17 6.62 -26.67
CA ALA A 9 -2.05 6.01 -25.34
C ALA A 9 -3.43 5.76 -24.70
N GLN A 10 -4.37 6.72 -24.81
CA GLN A 10 -5.74 6.55 -24.31
C GLN A 10 -6.41 5.29 -24.88
N ARG A 11 -6.30 5.05 -26.19
CA ARG A 11 -6.87 3.86 -26.84
C ARG A 11 -6.20 2.57 -26.37
N ASP A 12 -4.88 2.58 -26.27
CA ASP A 12 -4.10 1.41 -25.87
C ASP A 12 -4.47 1.01 -24.42
N TYR A 13 -4.53 1.98 -23.50
CA TYR A 13 -4.96 1.72 -22.12
C TYR A 13 -6.44 1.33 -22.02
N ALA A 14 -7.33 1.93 -22.80
CA ALA A 14 -8.75 1.57 -22.81
C ALA A 14 -8.95 0.12 -23.26
N ALA A 15 -8.21 -0.33 -24.28
CA ALA A 15 -8.23 -1.71 -24.75
C ALA A 15 -7.68 -2.66 -23.68
N ALA A 16 -6.54 -2.33 -23.06
CA ALA A 16 -5.96 -3.14 -22.00
C ALA A 16 -6.88 -3.28 -20.78
N LEU A 17 -7.47 -2.17 -20.31
CA LEU A 17 -8.41 -2.20 -19.18
C LEU A 17 -9.68 -2.97 -19.52
N ALA A 18 -10.17 -2.92 -20.77
CA ALA A 18 -11.31 -3.72 -21.17
C ALA A 18 -11.05 -5.23 -20.97
N LEU A 19 -9.85 -5.69 -21.31
CA LEU A 19 -9.44 -7.09 -21.11
C LEU A 19 -9.35 -7.47 -19.61
N LEU A 20 -8.91 -6.55 -18.76
CA LEU A 20 -8.74 -6.79 -17.31
C LEU A 20 -10.05 -6.67 -16.52
N SER A 21 -10.92 -5.73 -16.92
CA SER A 21 -12.16 -5.37 -16.21
C SER A 21 -13.24 -6.45 -16.22
N ALA A 22 -13.11 -7.49 -17.06
CA ALA A 22 -14.05 -8.61 -17.11
C ALA A 22 -14.13 -9.42 -15.78
N ARG A 23 -13.24 -9.17 -14.82
CA ARG A 23 -13.14 -9.91 -13.55
C ARG A 23 -13.28 -9.07 -12.27
N ALA A 24 -13.33 -7.75 -12.34
CA ALA A 24 -13.16 -6.91 -11.16
C ALA A 24 -14.14 -5.73 -11.12
N SER A 25 -15.17 -5.86 -10.27
CA SER A 25 -16.15 -4.83 -9.90
C SER A 25 -17.16 -4.39 -10.99
N GLY A 26 -18.30 -3.88 -10.55
CA GLY A 26 -19.35 -3.34 -11.44
C GLY A 26 -19.01 -1.98 -12.08
N TRP A 27 -17.83 -1.41 -11.81
CA TRP A 27 -17.42 -0.11 -12.34
C TRP A 27 -16.32 -0.28 -13.39
N ARG A 28 -16.61 0.16 -14.63
CA ARG A 28 -15.61 0.21 -15.70
C ARG A 28 -14.89 1.56 -15.68
N ALA A 29 -13.62 1.55 -15.30
CA ALA A 29 -12.80 2.77 -15.27
C ALA A 29 -12.65 3.38 -16.68
N PRO A 30 -13.05 4.64 -16.89
CA PRO A 30 -12.83 5.34 -18.16
C PRO A 30 -11.35 5.75 -18.29
N VAL A 31 -10.83 5.75 -19.51
CA VAL A 31 -9.52 6.33 -19.83
C VAL A 31 -9.75 7.67 -20.52
N LEU A 32 -9.26 8.75 -19.90
CA LEU A 32 -9.43 10.12 -20.38
C LEU A 32 -8.06 10.74 -20.69
N THR A 33 -8.07 11.82 -21.47
CA THR A 33 -6.90 12.67 -21.68
C THR A 33 -7.15 14.04 -21.05
N CYS A 34 -6.12 14.66 -20.50
CA CYS A 34 -6.21 16.01 -19.96
C CYS A 34 -4.89 16.76 -20.16
N SER A 35 -4.97 18.08 -20.04
CA SER A 35 -3.81 18.97 -20.00
C SER A 35 -3.98 19.91 -18.82
N ALA A 36 -3.19 19.73 -17.76
CA ALA A 36 -3.20 20.64 -16.62
C ALA A 36 -2.73 22.05 -17.02
N LEU A 37 -1.79 22.13 -17.97
CA LEU A 37 -1.25 23.40 -18.49
C LEU A 37 -2.31 24.20 -19.26
N GLU A 38 -3.14 23.52 -20.05
CA GLU A 38 -4.17 24.16 -20.87
C GLU A 38 -5.55 24.15 -20.21
N GLY A 39 -5.70 23.54 -19.03
CA GLY A 39 -6.97 23.35 -18.34
C GLY A 39 -7.93 22.35 -19.01
N CYS A 40 -7.52 21.66 -20.07
CA CYS A 40 -8.37 20.75 -20.84
C CYS A 40 -8.64 19.43 -20.10
N GLY A 41 -9.91 19.00 -20.06
CA GLY A 41 -10.31 17.66 -19.59
C GLY A 41 -10.37 17.47 -18.07
N LEU A 42 -10.05 18.50 -17.28
CA LEU A 42 -10.07 18.42 -15.81
C LEU A 42 -11.49 18.29 -15.26
N ASP A 43 -12.46 19.02 -15.81
CA ASP A 43 -13.86 18.94 -15.40
C ASP A 43 -14.44 17.54 -15.66
N GLU A 44 -14.11 16.94 -16.81
CA GLU A 44 -14.55 15.59 -17.14
C GLU A 44 -13.95 14.57 -16.16
N ILE A 45 -12.66 14.70 -15.84
CA ILE A 45 -12.02 13.86 -14.81
C ILE A 45 -12.77 13.97 -13.48
N TRP A 46 -13.06 15.19 -13.03
CA TRP A 46 -13.75 15.40 -11.77
C TRP A 46 -15.15 14.78 -11.76
N GLN A 47 -15.92 14.94 -12.85
CA GLN A 47 -17.22 14.30 -13.01
C GLN A 47 -17.13 12.78 -12.90
N ARG A 48 -16.10 12.15 -13.50
CA ARG A 48 -15.90 10.69 -13.37
C ARG A 48 -15.52 10.25 -11.96
N VAL A 49 -14.73 11.05 -11.24
CA VAL A 49 -14.38 10.80 -9.83
C VAL A 49 -15.63 10.82 -8.96
N VAL A 50 -16.48 11.83 -9.12
CA VAL A 50 -17.75 11.95 -8.38
C VAL A 50 -18.67 10.76 -8.69
N ALA A 51 -18.87 10.44 -9.97
CA ALA A 51 -19.72 9.33 -10.40
C ALA A 51 -19.25 7.97 -9.84
N HIS A 52 -17.94 7.71 -9.83
CA HIS A 52 -17.39 6.51 -9.18
C HIS A 52 -17.67 6.50 -7.67
N GLY A 53 -17.48 7.64 -7.00
CA GLY A 53 -17.75 7.76 -5.56
C GLY A 53 -19.22 7.57 -5.20
N GLU A 54 -20.15 7.96 -6.07
CA GLU A 54 -21.58 7.69 -5.92
C GLU A 54 -21.91 6.23 -6.14
N ALA A 55 -21.41 5.63 -7.24
CA ALA A 55 -21.61 4.21 -7.53
C ALA A 55 -21.08 3.31 -6.39
N ALA A 56 -19.88 3.61 -5.88
CA ALA A 56 -19.29 2.87 -4.75
C ALA A 56 -20.03 3.08 -3.43
N ARG A 57 -20.69 4.22 -3.23
CA ARG A 57 -21.55 4.47 -2.06
C ARG A 57 -22.86 3.69 -2.16
N GLN A 58 -23.51 3.74 -3.32
CA GLN A 58 -24.78 3.05 -3.58
C GLN A 58 -24.63 1.52 -3.49
N SER A 59 -23.49 0.99 -3.95
CA SER A 59 -23.21 -0.46 -3.85
C SER A 59 -22.78 -0.93 -2.45
N GLY A 60 -22.51 -0.01 -1.52
CA GLY A 60 -21.92 -0.33 -0.20
C GLY A 60 -20.44 -0.75 -0.25
N GLU A 61 -19.83 -0.76 -1.44
CA GLU A 61 -18.43 -1.13 -1.62
C GLU A 61 -17.49 -0.15 -0.91
N LEU A 62 -17.83 1.14 -0.90
CA LEU A 62 -17.01 2.17 -0.26
C LEU A 62 -16.90 1.96 1.25
N SER A 63 -18.00 1.64 1.94
CA SER A 63 -17.98 1.39 3.39
C SER A 63 -17.19 0.13 3.71
N THR A 64 -17.36 -0.93 2.92
CA THR A 64 -16.62 -2.19 3.05
C THR A 64 -15.12 -1.99 2.89
N ARG A 65 -14.70 -1.31 1.81
CA ARG A 65 -13.29 -0.99 1.55
C ARG A 65 -12.68 -0.15 2.67
N ARG A 66 -13.43 0.84 3.20
CA ARG A 66 -12.99 1.69 4.33
C ARG A 66 -12.84 0.91 5.63
N ALA A 67 -13.77 0.00 5.95
CA ALA A 67 -13.65 -0.86 7.13
C ALA A 67 -12.38 -1.73 7.04
N GLN A 68 -12.13 -2.35 5.89
CA GLN A 68 -10.92 -3.13 5.66
C GLN A 68 -9.65 -2.28 5.73
N GLN A 69 -9.67 -1.05 5.21
CA GLN A 69 -8.56 -0.10 5.33
C GLN A 69 -8.26 0.23 6.80
N GLN A 70 -9.29 0.50 7.61
CA GLN A 70 -9.11 0.77 9.04
C GLN A 70 -8.48 -0.40 9.78
N VAL A 71 -8.91 -1.64 9.50
CA VAL A 71 -8.27 -2.84 10.07
C VAL A 71 -6.81 -2.95 9.66
N ARG A 72 -6.48 -2.72 8.37
CA ARG A 72 -5.08 -2.72 7.92
C ARG A 72 -4.25 -1.63 8.59
N TRP A 73 -4.77 -0.41 8.70
CA TRP A 73 -4.09 0.67 9.41
C TRP A 73 -3.86 0.36 10.88
N MET A 74 -4.84 -0.25 11.56
CA MET A 74 -4.67 -0.71 12.93
C MET A 74 -3.48 -1.67 13.06
N TRP A 75 -3.38 -2.67 12.17
CA TRP A 75 -2.25 -3.59 12.16
C TRP A 75 -0.93 -2.91 11.84
N SER A 76 -0.87 -2.00 10.86
CA SER A 76 0.35 -1.24 10.56
C SER A 76 0.82 -0.41 11.75
N MET A 77 -0.08 0.29 12.43
CA MET A 77 0.26 1.06 13.64
C MET A 77 0.77 0.15 14.76
N LEU A 78 0.19 -1.05 14.93
CA LEU A 78 0.64 -2.02 15.91
C LEU A 78 2.04 -2.55 15.58
N GLU A 79 2.28 -2.94 14.33
CA GLU A 79 3.58 -3.40 13.85
C GLU A 79 4.67 -2.33 14.02
N GLU A 80 4.39 -1.09 13.61
CA GLU A 80 5.30 0.05 13.79
C GLU A 80 5.60 0.29 15.27
N ALA A 81 4.59 0.26 16.14
CA ALA A 81 4.78 0.44 17.58
C ALA A 81 5.60 -0.70 18.21
N LEU A 82 5.35 -1.94 17.83
CA LEU A 82 6.11 -3.10 18.32
C LEU A 82 7.56 -3.06 17.85
N LEU A 83 7.80 -2.75 16.56
CA LEU A 83 9.16 -2.60 16.02
C LEU A 83 9.91 -1.45 16.70
N ALA A 84 9.26 -0.32 16.95
CA ALA A 84 9.87 0.79 17.66
C ALA A 84 10.28 0.40 19.10
N ARG A 85 9.41 -0.32 19.81
CA ARG A 85 9.71 -0.85 21.15
C ARG A 85 10.86 -1.85 21.12
N LEU A 86 10.86 -2.76 20.16
CA LEU A 86 11.91 -3.75 19.96
C LEU A 86 13.27 -3.08 19.73
N HIS A 87 13.34 -2.10 18.83
CA HIS A 87 14.57 -1.35 18.56
C HIS A 87 15.06 -0.56 19.78
N ALA A 88 14.15 -0.04 20.61
CA ALA A 88 14.52 0.67 21.83
C ALA A 88 15.12 -0.28 22.89
N ALA A 89 14.52 -1.46 23.09
CA ALA A 89 15.01 -2.44 24.06
C ALA A 89 16.35 -3.07 23.64
N LEU A 90 16.56 -3.31 22.35
CA LEU A 90 17.73 -4.04 21.84
C LEU A 90 18.95 -3.15 21.53
N GLN A 91 18.93 -1.86 21.87
CA GLN A 91 20.01 -0.90 21.54
C GLN A 91 21.41 -1.39 21.93
N GLN A 92 21.54 -2.15 23.03
CA GLN A 92 22.83 -2.63 23.53
C GLN A 92 23.22 -4.01 22.99
N ASP A 93 22.24 -4.89 22.69
CA ASP A 93 22.49 -6.30 22.40
C ASP A 93 22.56 -6.62 20.90
N VAL A 94 21.94 -5.80 20.05
CA VAL A 94 21.79 -6.10 18.62
C VAL A 94 23.13 -6.17 17.87
N GLY A 95 24.09 -5.31 18.23
CA GLY A 95 25.37 -5.22 17.53
C GLY A 95 26.21 -6.50 17.65
N GLU A 96 26.27 -7.10 18.83
CA GLU A 96 27.01 -8.34 19.05
C GLU A 96 26.32 -9.54 18.40
N VAL A 97 24.98 -9.58 18.43
CA VAL A 97 24.20 -10.62 17.76
C VAL A 97 24.39 -10.56 16.23
N GLU A 98 24.36 -9.36 15.62
CA GLU A 98 24.66 -9.19 14.20
C GLU A 98 26.09 -9.62 13.85
N ARG A 99 27.08 -9.30 14.69
CA ARG A 99 28.47 -9.73 14.48
C ARG A 99 28.57 -11.25 14.42
N LYS A 100 27.94 -11.97 15.36
CA LYS A 100 27.93 -13.44 15.40
C LYS A 100 27.28 -14.05 14.16
N VAL A 101 26.21 -13.43 13.65
CA VAL A 101 25.56 -13.88 12.40
C VAL A 101 26.49 -13.69 11.20
N ARG A 102 27.13 -12.52 11.08
CA ARG A 102 28.08 -12.24 9.97
C ARG A 102 29.29 -13.16 10.01
N ALA A 103 29.75 -13.54 11.20
CA ALA A 103 30.85 -14.47 11.39
C ALA A 103 30.46 -15.95 11.18
N GLY A 104 29.18 -16.27 11.00
CA GLY A 104 28.68 -17.65 10.91
C GLY A 104 28.66 -18.40 12.24
N GLU A 105 28.91 -17.71 13.36
CA GLU A 105 28.85 -18.26 14.73
C GLU A 105 27.41 -18.50 15.19
N LEU A 106 26.44 -17.79 14.60
CA LEU A 106 25.02 -17.88 14.90
C LEU A 106 24.19 -17.85 13.62
N THR A 107 23.18 -18.70 13.51
CA THR A 107 22.26 -18.65 12.36
C THR A 107 21.30 -17.47 12.50
N ALA A 108 20.82 -16.92 11.37
CA ALA A 108 19.86 -15.82 11.38
C ALA A 108 18.57 -16.15 12.18
N SER A 109 18.10 -17.39 12.11
CA SER A 109 16.91 -17.84 12.86
C SER A 109 17.16 -17.94 14.37
N ALA A 110 18.36 -18.37 14.79
CA ALA A 110 18.73 -18.41 16.20
C ALA A 110 18.92 -17.00 16.76
N ALA A 111 19.55 -16.10 16.01
CA ALA A 111 19.70 -14.69 16.35
C ALA A 111 18.34 -13.99 16.55
N ALA A 112 17.41 -14.17 15.62
CA ALA A 112 16.07 -13.60 15.73
C ALA A 112 15.33 -14.08 17.00
N ARG A 113 15.42 -15.38 17.32
CA ARG A 113 14.83 -15.94 18.53
C ARG A 113 15.45 -15.36 19.81
N GLN A 114 16.78 -15.26 19.86
CA GLN A 114 17.49 -14.69 21.00
C GLN A 114 17.10 -13.23 21.26
N LEU A 115 16.94 -12.43 20.21
CA LEU A 115 16.52 -11.03 20.31
C LEU A 115 15.06 -10.92 20.80
N LEU A 116 14.16 -11.78 20.31
CA LEU A 116 12.77 -11.85 20.78
C LEU A 116 12.68 -12.24 22.26
N GLU A 117 13.41 -13.28 22.68
CA GLU A 117 13.45 -13.71 24.10
C GLU A 117 14.01 -12.63 25.03
N SER A 118 14.92 -11.80 24.52
CA SER A 118 15.47 -10.66 25.30
C SER A 118 14.43 -9.54 25.43
N PHE A 119 13.71 -9.24 24.35
CA PHE A 119 12.60 -8.28 24.37
C PHE A 119 11.43 -8.68 25.29
N ASP A 120 11.06 -9.96 25.30
CA ASP A 120 9.97 -10.48 26.14
C ASP A 120 10.31 -10.37 27.65
N ARG A 121 11.58 -10.59 28.01
CA ARG A 121 12.07 -10.45 29.39
C ARG A 121 12.08 -8.99 29.87
N GLU A 122 12.44 -8.05 29.00
CA GLU A 122 12.41 -6.62 29.28
C GLU A 122 10.97 -6.14 29.51
N THR A 123 10.04 -6.60 28.67
CA THR A 123 8.62 -6.21 28.72
C THR A 123 7.86 -6.81 29.91
N SER A 124 8.37 -7.90 30.50
CA SER A 124 7.76 -8.57 31.66
C SER A 124 8.23 -8.02 33.03
N ARG A 125 9.12 -7.02 33.04
CA ARG A 125 9.55 -6.29 34.25
C ARG A 125 8.72 -5.02 34.46
#